data_AF-A0A432JPN5-F1
#
_entry.id   AF-A0A432JPN5-F1
#
_cell.length_a   1.000
_cell.length_b   1.000
_cell.length_c   1.000
_cell.angle_alpha   90.00
_cell.angle_beta   90.00
_cell.angle_gamma   90.00
#
_symmetry.space_group_name_H-M   'P 1'
#
loop_
_entity.id
_entity.type
_entity.pdbx_description
1 polymer ?
#
loop_
_entity_poly.entity_id
_entity_poly.type
_entity_poly.pdbx_seq_one_letter_code
_entity_poly.pdbx_strand_id
1 'polypeptide(L)'
;MNEDGFNYIRNSVKAVVDAFSGEVSIYVMGPSDPLLQMYRRAFPNLFLDFDRMPTDLQAHIRYPNGIFSAQADMYLRYHITDAQVFFSQAEQWAIPQDTRFGQRSVEVHSSYLILQMPGGDSEEFVLMLPFSPAGDKKNLVGWLTARNDGVHYGKLAAFTVPSDPQVDGPAQVEARIENDQIISQQFTLWDGAGSQVVRGQLLVIPVGDAIIYVEPLYLQSEALAFPELKKVILADGSNVVMADSVGEGLAMLLEGKAPLVDTARGGAGVGGDGQATPGPEDLQSIEDAVSGLDKALKELQEAVERLRESLEEDSQ
;
A
#
# COMPACT_ATOMS: atom_id res chain seq x y z
N MET A 1 -1.60 -21.37 15.01
CA MET A 1 -1.64 -21.41 16.48
C MET A 1 -0.50 -20.52 16.89
N ASN A 2 -0.76 -19.29 17.35
CA ASN A 2 0.28 -18.27 17.52
C ASN A 2 1.27 -18.75 18.58
N GLU A 3 2.57 -18.74 18.27
CA GLU A 3 3.63 -19.29 19.14
C GLU A 3 3.74 -18.53 20.48
N ASP A 4 3.21 -17.31 20.56
CA ASP A 4 2.98 -16.57 21.81
C ASP A 4 1.48 -16.40 22.06
N GLY A 5 0.87 -17.38 22.73
CA GLY A 5 -0.57 -17.39 22.99
C GLY A 5 -0.99 -16.32 24.01
N PHE A 6 -1.55 -15.20 23.54
CA PHE A 6 -2.17 -14.19 24.41
C PHE A 6 -3.68 -14.44 24.53
N ASN A 7 -4.20 -14.54 25.75
CA ASN A 7 -5.65 -14.64 26.03
C ASN A 7 -6.35 -13.27 26.13
N TYR A 8 -5.56 -12.19 26.15
CA TYR A 8 -6.05 -10.82 26.29
C TYR A 8 -5.09 -9.86 25.58
N ILE A 9 -5.62 -9.01 24.71
CA ILE A 9 -4.88 -7.94 24.06
C ILE A 9 -5.78 -6.71 23.91
N ARG A 10 -5.24 -5.54 24.27
CA ARG A 10 -5.91 -4.23 24.14
C ARG A 10 -4.88 -3.17 23.80
N ASN A 11 -5.31 -2.18 23.02
CA ASN A 11 -4.54 -0.97 22.74
C ASN A 11 -4.80 0.07 23.84
N SER A 12 -4.37 -0.21 25.06
CA SER A 12 -4.81 0.53 26.25
C SER A 12 -4.04 1.82 26.48
N VAL A 13 -2.76 1.86 26.08
CA VAL A 13 -1.86 3.00 26.31
C VAL A 13 -0.91 3.22 25.13
N LYS A 14 -0.36 4.44 25.03
CA LYS A 14 0.82 4.77 24.21
C LYS A 14 1.93 5.29 25.10
N ALA A 15 3.11 4.71 25.00
CA ALA A 15 4.31 5.25 25.62
C ALA A 15 5.05 6.11 24.59
N VAL A 16 5.43 7.31 25.00
CA VAL A 16 6.28 8.24 24.25
C VAL A 16 7.58 8.36 25.02
N VAL A 17 8.71 8.28 24.32
CA VAL A 17 10.04 8.46 24.90
C VAL A 17 10.65 9.69 24.28
N ASP A 18 11.06 10.64 25.11
CA ASP A 18 11.85 11.78 24.67
C ASP A 18 13.23 11.29 24.22
N ALA A 19 13.58 11.55 22.96
CA ALA A 19 14.82 11.04 22.36
C ALA A 19 16.10 11.67 22.94
N PHE A 20 16.00 12.83 23.60
CA PHE A 20 17.13 13.56 24.17
C PHE A 20 17.29 13.27 25.65
N SER A 21 16.21 13.32 26.42
CA SER A 21 16.22 13.16 27.89
C SER A 21 15.98 11.71 28.31
N GLY A 22 15.37 10.88 27.46
CA GLY A 22 14.92 9.53 27.81
C GLY A 22 13.67 9.51 28.68
N GLU A 23 13.02 10.65 28.92
CA GLU A 23 11.79 10.73 29.70
C GLU A 23 10.67 9.93 29.03
N VAL A 24 9.99 9.08 29.80
CA VAL A 24 8.89 8.24 29.32
C VAL A 24 7.57 8.79 29.83
N SER A 25 6.69 9.14 28.91
CA SER A 25 5.30 9.53 29.19
C SER A 25 4.35 8.45 28.69
N ILE A 26 3.42 7.98 29.53
CA ILE A 26 2.47 6.93 29.17
C ILE A 26 1.06 7.52 29.12
N TYR A 27 0.46 7.56 27.95
CA TYR A 27 -0.87 8.13 27.71
C TYR A 27 -1.95 7.06 27.60
N VAL A 28 -3.10 7.32 28.21
CA VAL A 28 -4.27 6.43 28.18
C VAL A 28 -5.00 6.53 26.84
N MET A 29 -5.16 5.42 26.14
CA MET A 29 -5.96 5.31 24.91
C MET A 29 -7.31 4.63 25.14
N GLY A 30 -7.35 3.62 26.03
CA GLY A 30 -8.52 2.78 26.29
C GLY A 30 -8.99 2.91 27.73
N PRO A 31 -9.64 4.01 28.15
CA PRO A 31 -10.02 4.24 29.55
C PRO A 31 -11.01 3.20 30.10
N SER A 32 -11.71 2.47 29.23
CA SER A 32 -12.62 1.39 29.59
C SER A 32 -11.93 0.05 29.84
N ASP A 33 -10.61 -0.08 29.62
CA ASP A 33 -9.87 -1.32 29.88
C ASP A 33 -9.81 -1.62 31.40
N PRO A 34 -10.38 -2.73 31.89
CA PRO A 34 -10.36 -3.09 33.31
C PRO A 34 -8.94 -3.26 33.88
N LEU A 35 -8.00 -3.78 33.09
CA LEU A 35 -6.61 -3.94 33.55
C LEU A 35 -5.96 -2.58 33.70
N LEU A 36 -6.10 -1.69 32.71
CA LEU A 36 -5.62 -0.32 32.82
C LEU A 36 -6.20 0.41 34.04
N GLN A 37 -7.51 0.26 34.29
CA GLN A 37 -8.15 0.87 35.47
C GLN A 37 -7.53 0.37 36.78
N MET A 38 -7.17 -0.92 36.87
CA MET A 38 -6.47 -1.47 38.03
C MET A 38 -5.06 -0.86 38.17
N TYR A 39 -4.29 -0.77 37.08
CA TYR A 39 -2.96 -0.15 37.08
C TYR A 39 -3.01 1.35 37.45
N ARG A 40 -3.99 2.10 36.95
CA ARG A 40 -4.18 3.53 37.32
C ARG A 40 -4.48 3.71 38.80
N ARG A 41 -5.20 2.79 39.44
CA ARG A 41 -5.44 2.82 40.90
C ARG A 41 -4.16 2.51 41.69
N ALA A 42 -3.36 1.56 41.23
CA ALA A 42 -2.11 1.18 41.88
C ALA A 42 -0.99 2.23 41.69
N PHE A 43 -0.96 2.91 40.55
CA PHE A 43 0.05 3.91 40.18
C PHE A 43 -0.59 5.21 39.67
N PRO A 44 -1.15 6.07 40.55
CA PRO A 44 -1.94 7.23 40.15
C PRO A 44 -1.21 8.26 39.29
N ASN A 45 0.12 8.34 39.41
CA ASN A 45 0.94 9.34 38.72
C ASN A 45 1.65 8.80 37.46
N LEU A 46 1.50 7.50 37.15
CA LEU A 46 2.23 6.87 36.05
C LEU A 46 1.59 7.12 34.68
N PHE A 47 0.27 7.30 34.65
CA PHE A 47 -0.50 7.42 33.41
C PHE A 47 -1.05 8.83 33.25
N LEU A 48 -0.89 9.39 32.06
CA LEU A 48 -1.44 10.66 31.61
C LEU A 48 -2.71 10.40 30.80
N ASP A 49 -3.69 11.29 30.92
CA ASP A 49 -4.87 11.26 30.05
C ASP A 49 -4.50 11.68 28.63
N PHE A 50 -5.27 11.20 27.64
CA PHE A 50 -5.01 11.41 26.22
C PHE A 50 -4.91 12.89 25.83
N ASP A 51 -5.75 13.71 26.43
CA ASP A 51 -5.84 15.15 26.21
C ASP A 51 -4.56 15.91 26.60
N ARG A 52 -3.71 15.30 27.45
CA ARG A 52 -2.39 15.84 27.80
C ARG A 52 -1.31 15.54 26.77
N MET A 53 -1.57 14.66 25.81
CA MET A 53 -0.61 14.37 24.74
C MET A 53 -0.48 15.62 23.85
N PRO A 54 0.74 16.05 23.48
CA PRO A 54 0.92 17.11 22.49
C PRO A 54 0.13 16.85 21.20
N THR A 55 -0.50 17.87 20.64
CA THR A 55 -1.37 17.75 19.45
C THR A 55 -0.65 17.15 18.25
N ASP A 56 0.62 17.47 18.07
CA ASP A 56 1.44 16.89 17.00
C ASP A 56 1.58 15.37 17.18
N LEU A 57 1.79 14.88 18.40
CA LEU A 57 1.83 13.44 18.67
C LEU A 57 0.46 12.78 18.49
N GLN A 58 -0.62 13.47 18.89
CA GLN A 58 -1.99 12.98 18.68
C GLN A 58 -2.30 12.74 17.20
N ALA A 59 -1.80 13.60 16.31
CA ALA A 59 -1.98 13.48 14.87
C ALA A 59 -1.20 12.32 14.23
N HIS A 60 -0.20 11.75 14.92
CA HIS A 60 0.69 10.73 14.37
C HIS A 60 0.57 9.36 15.08
N ILE A 61 -0.51 9.13 15.81
CA ILE A 61 -0.71 7.87 16.52
C ILE A 61 -1.02 6.74 15.55
N ARG A 62 -0.31 5.62 15.73
CA ARG A 62 -0.53 4.41 14.94
C ARG A 62 -1.36 3.36 15.68
N TYR A 63 -2.25 2.70 14.96
CA TYR A 63 -2.92 1.49 15.38
C TYR A 63 -1.91 0.34 15.39
N PRO A 64 -1.73 -0.41 16.49
CA PRO A 64 -0.60 -1.34 16.59
C PRO A 64 -0.72 -2.53 15.64
N ASN A 65 0.41 -2.89 14.99
CA ASN A 65 0.50 -4.09 14.16
C ASN A 65 0.10 -5.36 14.93
N GLY A 66 0.58 -5.55 16.17
CA GLY A 66 0.32 -6.79 16.91
C GLY A 66 -1.17 -7.08 17.18
N ILE A 67 -1.95 -6.06 17.58
CA ILE A 67 -3.41 -6.24 17.76
C ILE A 67 -4.12 -6.39 16.42
N PHE A 68 -3.66 -5.67 15.40
CA PHE A 68 -4.20 -5.77 14.06
C PHE A 68 -4.00 -7.16 13.44
N SER A 69 -2.79 -7.73 13.55
CA SER A 69 -2.49 -9.09 13.09
C SER A 69 -3.36 -10.13 13.80
N ALA A 70 -3.52 -10.04 15.12
CA ALA A 70 -4.40 -10.95 15.85
C ALA A 70 -5.87 -10.83 15.39
N GLN A 71 -6.36 -9.61 15.11
CA GLN A 71 -7.70 -9.38 14.57
C GLN A 71 -7.84 -9.92 13.15
N ALA A 72 -6.83 -9.73 12.30
CA ALA A 72 -6.78 -10.27 10.94
C ALA A 72 -6.81 -11.81 10.96
N ASP A 73 -5.98 -12.47 11.78
CA ASP A 73 -5.92 -13.94 11.93
C ASP A 73 -7.27 -14.55 12.32
N MET A 74 -8.04 -13.85 13.16
CA MET A 74 -9.41 -14.24 13.49
C MET A 74 -10.33 -14.04 12.28
N TYR A 75 -10.24 -12.89 11.63
CA TYR A 75 -11.07 -12.53 10.49
C TYR A 75 -10.93 -13.49 9.31
N LEU A 76 -9.73 -14.07 9.08
CA LEU A 76 -9.48 -15.09 8.04
C LEU A 76 -10.49 -16.25 8.05
N ARG A 77 -11.03 -16.60 9.23
CA ARG A 77 -11.98 -17.71 9.41
C ARG A 77 -13.39 -17.22 9.75
N TYR A 78 -13.51 -16.18 10.57
CA TYR A 78 -14.79 -15.76 11.15
C TYR A 78 -15.54 -14.71 10.33
N HIS A 79 -15.01 -14.29 9.17
CA HIS A 79 -15.81 -13.49 8.22
C HIS A 79 -16.95 -14.30 7.59
N ILE A 80 -16.83 -15.63 7.55
CA ILE A 80 -17.85 -16.56 7.05
C ILE A 80 -18.93 -16.71 8.12
N THR A 81 -20.13 -16.19 7.84
CA THR A 81 -21.26 -16.23 8.78
C THR A 81 -22.21 -17.40 8.52
N ASP A 82 -22.20 -17.98 7.31
CA ASP A 82 -22.98 -19.18 6.99
C ASP A 82 -22.33 -20.43 7.59
N ALA A 83 -23.10 -21.18 8.39
CA ALA A 83 -22.59 -22.33 9.14
C ALA A 83 -22.16 -23.50 8.23
N GLN A 84 -22.83 -23.70 7.10
CA GLN A 84 -22.53 -24.79 6.17
C GLN A 84 -21.24 -24.49 5.42
N VAL A 85 -21.07 -23.25 4.94
CA VAL A 85 -19.82 -22.78 4.32
C VAL A 85 -18.67 -22.84 5.33
N PHE A 86 -18.88 -22.33 6.55
CA PHE A 86 -17.87 -22.35 7.61
C PHE A 86 -17.40 -23.77 7.93
N PHE A 87 -18.32 -24.74 8.05
CA PHE A 87 -17.96 -26.14 8.32
C PHE A 87 -17.11 -26.76 7.20
N SER A 88 -17.41 -26.42 5.95
CA SER A 88 -16.66 -26.94 4.79
C SER A 88 -15.27 -26.31 4.60
N GLN A 89 -14.99 -25.17 5.25
CA GLN A 89 -13.75 -24.39 5.11
C GLN A 89 -13.43 -23.95 3.67
N ALA A 90 -14.39 -24.05 2.75
CA ALA A 90 -14.15 -23.82 1.32
C ALA A 90 -13.82 -22.36 0.98
N GLU A 91 -14.30 -21.41 1.78
CA GLU A 91 -14.12 -19.96 1.57
C GLU A 91 -13.16 -19.33 2.59
N GLN A 92 -12.36 -20.14 3.29
CA GLN A 92 -11.39 -19.60 4.24
C GLN A 92 -10.35 -18.72 3.50
N TRP A 93 -9.98 -17.61 4.12
CA TRP A 93 -8.91 -16.73 3.62
C TRP A 93 -7.59 -17.03 4.32
N ALA A 94 -6.50 -16.59 3.70
CA ALA A 94 -5.15 -16.64 4.23
C ALA A 94 -4.43 -15.31 3.96
N ILE A 95 -3.40 -15.06 4.75
CA ILE A 95 -2.43 -14.01 4.46
C ILE A 95 -1.62 -14.45 3.23
N PRO A 96 -1.52 -13.60 2.19
CA PRO A 96 -0.74 -13.93 1.00
C PRO A 96 0.71 -14.20 1.37
N GLN A 97 1.29 -15.11 0.62
CA GLN A 97 2.70 -15.42 0.71
C GLN A 97 3.46 -14.60 -0.34
N ASP A 98 4.58 -14.05 0.10
CA ASP A 98 5.54 -13.31 -0.68
C ASP A 98 6.69 -14.27 -1.06
N THR A 99 6.90 -14.46 -2.37
CA THR A 99 7.79 -15.49 -2.91
C THR A 99 9.12 -14.96 -3.43
N ARG A 100 9.50 -13.71 -3.10
CA ARG A 100 10.74 -13.05 -3.54
C ARG A 100 11.93 -14.03 -3.58
N PHE A 101 12.42 -14.32 -4.79
CA PHE A 101 13.59 -15.15 -5.08
C PHE A 101 13.50 -16.64 -4.67
N GLY A 102 12.30 -17.22 -4.62
CA GLY A 102 12.09 -18.67 -4.69
C GLY A 102 12.61 -19.53 -3.53
N GLN A 103 13.23 -18.97 -2.48
CA GLN A 103 13.85 -19.77 -1.41
C GLN A 103 13.15 -19.69 -0.06
N ARG A 104 12.28 -18.70 0.19
CA ARG A 104 11.45 -18.69 1.40
C ARG A 104 10.21 -17.83 1.17
N SER A 105 9.07 -18.49 1.19
CA SER A 105 7.76 -17.85 1.27
C SER A 105 7.67 -17.10 2.60
N VAL A 106 7.57 -15.76 2.55
CA VAL A 106 7.39 -14.91 3.73
C VAL A 106 5.95 -14.42 3.73
N GLU A 107 5.29 -14.38 4.88
CA GLU A 107 3.95 -13.80 4.93
C GLU A 107 3.99 -12.29 4.67
N VAL A 108 3.07 -11.80 3.84
CA VAL A 108 2.85 -10.36 3.68
C VAL A 108 2.47 -9.77 5.03
N HIS A 109 3.16 -8.72 5.46
CA HIS A 109 2.88 -8.03 6.71
C HIS A 109 2.02 -6.80 6.49
N SER A 110 1.33 -6.35 7.54
CA SER A 110 0.51 -5.15 7.47
C SER A 110 1.36 -3.90 7.25
N SER A 111 0.96 -3.06 6.30
CA SER A 111 1.69 -1.84 5.92
C SER A 111 0.88 -0.59 6.21
N TYR A 112 1.55 0.47 6.67
CA TYR A 112 0.92 1.77 6.85
C TYR A 112 0.93 2.53 5.53
N LEU A 113 -0.24 2.99 5.11
CA LEU A 113 -0.47 3.65 3.82
C LEU A 113 -1.29 4.92 4.04
N ILE A 114 -1.18 5.87 3.11
CA ILE A 114 -2.09 7.00 2.99
C ILE A 114 -3.03 6.67 1.84
N LEU A 115 -4.32 6.57 2.12
CA LEU A 115 -5.34 6.16 1.16
C LEU A 115 -6.60 7.01 1.37
N GLN A 116 -7.32 7.31 0.29
CA GLN A 116 -8.69 7.81 0.41
C GLN A 116 -9.63 6.60 0.61
N MET A 117 -10.30 6.56 1.76
CA MET A 117 -11.25 5.49 2.06
C MET A 117 -12.51 5.62 1.19
N PRO A 118 -13.15 4.52 0.76
CA PRO A 118 -14.40 4.59 0.00
C PRO A 118 -15.47 5.41 0.74
N GLY A 119 -16.04 6.41 0.05
CA GLY A 119 -17.01 7.35 0.62
C GLY A 119 -16.41 8.43 1.55
N GLY A 120 -15.08 8.52 1.64
CA GLY A 120 -14.38 9.59 2.34
C GLY A 120 -14.01 10.74 1.40
N ASP A 121 -14.01 11.96 1.92
CA ASP A 121 -13.69 13.18 1.17
C ASP A 121 -12.21 13.57 1.23
N SER A 122 -11.40 12.83 2.01
CA SER A 122 -9.97 13.11 2.21
C SER A 122 -9.15 11.84 2.37
N GLU A 123 -7.85 11.96 2.13
CA GLU A 123 -6.85 10.94 2.43
C GLU A 123 -6.75 10.69 3.93
N GLU A 124 -6.48 9.43 4.30
CA GLU A 124 -6.29 9.00 5.67
C GLU A 124 -5.11 8.04 5.80
N PHE A 125 -4.44 8.15 6.94
CA PHE A 125 -3.41 7.23 7.33
C PHE A 125 -4.04 5.95 7.87
N VAL A 126 -3.76 4.82 7.23
CA VAL A 126 -4.35 3.52 7.58
C VAL A 126 -3.30 2.43 7.65
N LEU A 127 -3.54 1.42 8.48
CA LEU A 127 -2.81 0.17 8.48
C LEU A 127 -3.60 -0.84 7.65
N MET A 128 -2.97 -1.49 6.67
CA MET A 128 -3.65 -2.35 5.70
C MET A 128 -2.98 -3.72 5.57
N LEU A 129 -3.78 -4.77 5.34
CA LEU A 129 -3.30 -6.13 5.03
C LEU A 129 -4.21 -6.78 3.97
N PRO A 130 -3.67 -7.19 2.81
CA PRO A 130 -4.42 -7.93 1.79
C PRO A 130 -4.62 -9.41 2.16
N PHE A 131 -5.59 -10.06 1.52
CA PHE A 131 -5.93 -11.47 1.70
C PHE A 131 -6.04 -12.22 0.38
N SER A 132 -5.72 -13.51 0.44
CA SER A 132 -5.90 -14.50 -0.63
C SER A 132 -6.73 -15.69 -0.13
N PRO A 133 -7.27 -16.55 -1.02
CA PRO A 133 -7.88 -17.80 -0.58
C PRO A 133 -6.87 -18.69 0.16
N ALA A 134 -7.34 -19.44 1.16
CA ALA A 134 -6.50 -20.41 1.87
C ALA A 134 -6.09 -21.62 1.01
N GLY A 135 -6.81 -21.86 -0.09
CA GLY A 135 -6.50 -22.92 -1.05
C GLY A 135 -5.37 -22.58 -2.03
N ASP A 136 -5.39 -23.27 -3.16
CA ASP A 136 -4.34 -23.14 -4.19
C ASP A 136 -4.44 -21.85 -5.00
N LYS A 137 -5.63 -21.25 -5.06
CA LYS A 137 -5.85 -19.98 -5.75
C LYS A 137 -5.07 -18.86 -5.05
N LYS A 138 -4.37 -18.03 -5.84
CA LYS A 138 -3.51 -16.94 -5.34
C LYS A 138 -4.03 -15.55 -5.71
N ASN A 139 -5.30 -15.43 -6.06
CA ASN A 139 -5.96 -14.17 -6.35
C ASN A 139 -6.16 -13.32 -5.09
N LEU A 140 -6.36 -12.01 -5.29
CA LEU A 140 -6.81 -11.12 -4.23
C LEU A 140 -8.30 -11.39 -3.97
N VAL A 141 -8.68 -11.53 -2.70
CA VAL A 141 -10.10 -11.66 -2.30
C VAL A 141 -10.59 -10.50 -1.44
N GLY A 142 -9.68 -9.72 -0.89
CA GLY A 142 -10.04 -8.59 -0.05
C GLY A 142 -8.85 -8.07 0.73
N TRP A 143 -9.13 -7.16 1.64
CA TRP A 143 -8.15 -6.61 2.57
C TRP A 143 -8.84 -6.10 3.83
N LEU A 144 -8.07 -6.02 4.91
CA LEU A 144 -8.48 -5.37 6.15
C LEU A 144 -7.72 -4.05 6.29
N THR A 145 -8.40 -3.04 6.81
CA THR A 145 -7.81 -1.74 7.19
C THR A 145 -8.09 -1.42 8.65
N ALA A 146 -7.16 -0.73 9.31
CA ALA A 146 -7.37 -0.04 10.57
C ALA A 146 -7.02 1.45 10.39
N ARG A 147 -7.94 2.33 10.75
CA ARG A 147 -7.77 3.78 10.58
C ARG A 147 -6.95 4.38 11.73
N ASN A 148 -6.05 5.30 11.42
CA ASN A 148 -5.17 5.94 12.41
C ASN A 148 -5.61 7.37 12.79
N ASP A 149 -6.54 7.97 12.04
CA ASP A 149 -6.76 9.41 12.16
C ASP A 149 -8.02 9.77 12.98
N GLY A 150 -7.84 10.73 13.88
CA GLY A 150 -8.89 11.44 14.61
C GLY A 150 -9.97 10.54 15.21
N VAL A 151 -11.23 10.87 14.95
CA VAL A 151 -12.42 10.14 15.45
C VAL A 151 -12.58 8.75 14.84
N HIS A 152 -11.76 8.41 13.86
CA HIS A 152 -11.77 7.11 13.21
C HIS A 152 -10.67 6.18 13.72
N TYR A 153 -9.78 6.66 14.61
CA TYR A 153 -8.73 5.86 15.21
C TYR A 153 -9.23 4.50 15.72
N GLY A 154 -8.60 3.43 15.25
CA GLY A 154 -8.91 2.06 15.63
C GLY A 154 -10.19 1.45 15.04
N LYS A 155 -10.91 2.18 14.17
CA LYS A 155 -12.00 1.59 13.39
C LYS A 155 -11.42 0.66 12.33
N LEU A 156 -11.90 -0.58 12.32
CA LEU A 156 -11.57 -1.58 11.32
C LEU A 156 -12.60 -1.58 10.20
N ALA A 157 -12.14 -1.72 8.96
CA ALA A 157 -12.99 -1.95 7.80
C ALA A 157 -12.39 -3.06 6.93
N ALA A 158 -13.24 -4.02 6.56
CA ALA A 158 -12.87 -5.11 5.67
C ALA A 158 -13.53 -4.88 4.31
N PHE A 159 -12.77 -5.07 3.25
CA PHE A 159 -13.22 -4.93 1.87
C PHE A 159 -13.10 -6.28 1.18
N THR A 160 -14.09 -6.59 0.36
CA THR A 160 -14.12 -7.84 -0.42
C THR A 160 -14.03 -7.46 -1.88
N VAL A 161 -13.13 -8.13 -2.59
CA VAL A 161 -12.98 -7.97 -4.03
C VAL A 161 -14.04 -8.83 -4.72
N PRO A 162 -14.73 -8.32 -5.76
CA PRO A 162 -15.64 -9.12 -6.56
C PRO A 162 -14.97 -10.38 -7.11
N SER A 163 -15.73 -11.47 -7.24
CA SER A 163 -15.21 -12.73 -7.77
C SER A 163 -14.96 -12.72 -9.28
N ASP A 164 -15.53 -11.74 -9.99
CA ASP A 164 -15.43 -11.57 -11.44
C ASP A 164 -15.39 -10.04 -11.78
N PRO A 165 -14.35 -9.54 -12.47
CA PRO A 165 -13.15 -10.26 -12.89
C PRO A 165 -12.27 -10.66 -11.71
N GLN A 166 -11.52 -11.76 -11.87
CA GLN A 166 -10.52 -12.17 -10.89
C GLN A 166 -9.38 -11.14 -10.85
N VAL A 167 -9.08 -10.63 -9.67
CA VAL A 167 -7.96 -9.71 -9.45
C VAL A 167 -6.73 -10.49 -8.99
N ASP A 168 -5.59 -10.28 -9.65
CA ASP A 168 -4.32 -10.92 -9.27
C ASP A 168 -4.00 -10.64 -7.80
N GLY A 169 -3.56 -11.65 -7.04
CA GLY A 169 -3.05 -11.42 -5.68
C GLY A 169 -1.54 -11.17 -5.66
N PRO A 170 -0.97 -10.81 -4.49
CA PRO A 170 0.45 -10.48 -4.38
C PRO A 170 1.38 -11.53 -5.00
N ALA A 171 1.18 -12.81 -4.71
CA ALA A 171 2.00 -13.89 -5.25
C ALA A 171 1.94 -14.02 -6.78
N GLN A 172 0.80 -13.68 -7.40
CA GLN A 172 0.69 -13.71 -8.86
C GLN A 172 1.41 -12.53 -9.50
N VAL A 173 1.33 -11.35 -8.89
CA VAL A 173 2.04 -10.15 -9.34
C VAL A 173 3.55 -10.35 -9.20
N GLU A 174 4.01 -10.89 -8.07
CA GLU A 174 5.40 -11.30 -7.85
C GLU A 174 5.91 -12.23 -8.97
N ALA A 175 5.14 -13.27 -9.30
CA ALA A 175 5.48 -14.17 -10.40
C ALA A 175 5.53 -13.46 -11.76
N ARG A 176 4.68 -12.45 -12.01
CA ARG A 176 4.74 -11.64 -13.24
C ARG A 176 5.98 -10.75 -13.28
N ILE A 177 6.36 -10.15 -12.16
CA ILE A 177 7.59 -9.36 -12.02
C ILE A 177 8.82 -10.23 -12.30
N GLU A 178 8.89 -11.43 -11.73
CA GLU A 178 10.00 -12.37 -11.94
C GLU A 178 10.10 -12.88 -13.39
N ASN A 179 8.96 -13.00 -14.08
CA ASN A 179 8.89 -13.43 -15.47
C ASN A 179 9.07 -12.29 -16.49
N ASP A 180 9.06 -11.03 -16.06
CA ASP A 180 9.31 -9.90 -16.95
C ASP A 180 10.76 -9.90 -17.43
N GLN A 181 10.96 -9.85 -18.74
CA GLN A 181 12.29 -10.02 -19.34
C GLN A 181 13.24 -8.87 -18.99
N ILE A 182 12.74 -7.64 -18.90
CA ILE A 182 13.56 -6.46 -18.64
C ILE A 182 13.96 -6.45 -17.16
N ILE A 183 12.99 -6.70 -16.27
CA ILE A 183 13.23 -6.74 -14.83
C ILE A 183 14.15 -7.91 -14.45
N SER A 184 13.92 -9.10 -14.99
CA SER A 184 14.73 -10.29 -14.71
C SER A 184 16.19 -10.13 -15.17
N GLN A 185 16.41 -9.50 -16.33
CA GLN A 185 17.75 -9.11 -16.78
C GLN A 185 18.39 -8.12 -15.81
N GLN A 186 17.64 -7.11 -15.35
CA GLN A 186 18.15 -6.10 -14.43
C GLN A 186 18.53 -6.69 -13.07
N PHE A 187 17.71 -7.59 -12.52
CA PHE A 187 18.02 -8.32 -11.29
C PHE A 187 19.31 -9.12 -11.45
N THR A 188 19.47 -9.84 -12.55
CA THR A 188 20.69 -10.62 -12.82
C THR A 188 21.94 -9.73 -12.93
N LEU A 189 21.81 -8.52 -13.49
CA LEU A 189 22.92 -7.56 -13.60
C LEU A 189 23.32 -6.94 -12.25
N TRP A 190 22.34 -6.70 -11.38
CA TRP A 190 22.57 -6.07 -10.08
C TRP A 190 22.92 -7.06 -8.97
N ASP A 191 22.46 -8.30 -9.08
CA ASP A 191 22.80 -9.38 -8.17
C ASP A 191 24.13 -10.02 -8.60
N GLY A 192 25.20 -9.24 -8.48
CA GLY A 192 26.53 -9.53 -8.99
C GLY A 192 27.65 -8.90 -8.17
N ALA A 193 28.90 -9.31 -8.48
CA ALA A 193 30.15 -9.03 -7.74
C ALA A 193 30.15 -7.76 -6.85
N GLY A 194 29.80 -7.94 -5.56
CA GLY A 194 29.90 -6.92 -4.51
C GLY A 194 28.62 -6.13 -4.21
N SER A 195 27.50 -6.44 -4.87
CA SER A 195 26.20 -5.83 -4.62
C SER A 195 25.07 -6.86 -4.59
N GLN A 196 24.05 -6.60 -3.79
CA GLN A 196 22.86 -7.43 -3.64
C GLN A 196 21.61 -6.59 -3.87
N VAL A 197 20.66 -7.14 -4.62
CA VAL A 197 19.32 -6.58 -4.78
C VAL A 197 18.49 -6.88 -3.54
N VAL A 198 17.95 -5.83 -2.92
CA VAL A 198 17.01 -5.95 -1.80
C VAL A 198 15.64 -5.49 -2.27
N ARG A 199 14.72 -6.44 -2.39
CA ARG A 199 13.34 -6.21 -2.80
C ARG A 199 12.49 -5.86 -1.58
N GLY A 200 11.77 -4.74 -1.64
CA GLY A 200 10.81 -4.34 -0.61
C GLY A 200 9.58 -5.27 -0.59
N GLN A 201 8.67 -5.03 0.35
CA GLN A 201 7.36 -5.70 0.32
C GLN A 201 6.50 -5.10 -0.79
N LEU A 202 5.83 -5.95 -1.58
CA LEU A 202 4.81 -5.53 -2.53
C LEU A 202 3.60 -4.93 -1.80
N LEU A 203 3.31 -3.66 -2.08
CA LEU A 203 2.16 -2.95 -1.55
C LEU A 203 0.97 -3.10 -2.50
N VAL A 204 -0.20 -3.42 -1.94
CA VAL A 204 -1.47 -3.49 -2.67
C VAL A 204 -2.25 -2.22 -2.40
N ILE A 205 -2.42 -1.36 -3.40
CA ILE A 205 -2.98 -0.01 -3.26
C ILE A 205 -4.27 0.10 -4.08
N PRO A 206 -5.45 0.15 -3.43
CA PRO A 206 -6.70 0.42 -4.12
C PRO A 206 -6.78 1.90 -4.51
N VAL A 207 -7.06 2.18 -5.78
CA VAL A 207 -7.21 3.53 -6.34
C VAL A 207 -8.46 3.55 -7.21
N GLY A 208 -9.53 4.17 -6.73
CA GLY A 208 -10.84 4.12 -7.40
C GLY A 208 -11.30 2.67 -7.58
N ASP A 209 -11.56 2.28 -8.82
CA ASP A 209 -11.98 0.92 -9.21
C ASP A 209 -10.81 0.00 -9.61
N ALA A 210 -9.56 0.46 -9.43
CA ALA A 210 -8.36 -0.28 -9.81
C ALA A 210 -7.50 -0.64 -8.59
N ILE A 211 -6.69 -1.69 -8.74
CA ILE A 211 -5.64 -2.04 -7.79
C ILE A 211 -4.29 -1.82 -8.46
N ILE A 212 -3.45 -1.00 -7.83
CA ILE A 212 -2.07 -0.77 -8.23
C ILE A 212 -1.16 -1.47 -7.23
N TYR A 213 -0.16 -2.16 -7.75
CA TYR A 213 0.87 -2.82 -6.97
C TYR A 213 2.15 -2.00 -7.05
N VAL A 214 2.82 -1.82 -5.91
CA VAL A 214 4.05 -1.01 -5.83
C VAL A 214 5.10 -1.76 -5.01
N GLU A 215 6.28 -1.97 -5.59
CA GLU A 215 7.41 -2.61 -4.92
C GLU A 215 8.66 -1.74 -5.03
N PRO A 216 9.22 -1.27 -3.90
CA PRO A 216 10.49 -0.54 -3.93
C PRO A 216 11.67 -1.50 -4.08
N LEU A 217 12.62 -1.12 -4.93
CA LEU A 217 13.81 -1.90 -5.23
C LEU A 217 15.06 -1.18 -4.74
N TYR A 218 15.75 -1.80 -3.79
CA TYR A 218 16.96 -1.27 -3.18
C TYR A 218 18.18 -2.02 -3.68
N LEU A 219 19.32 -1.33 -3.71
CA LEU A 219 20.62 -1.90 -3.97
C LEU A 219 21.51 -1.68 -2.75
N GLN A 220 22.17 -2.74 -2.31
CA GLN A 220 23.04 -2.73 -1.14
C GLN A 220 24.43 -3.25 -1.55
N SER A 221 25.49 -2.68 -0.99
CA SER A 221 26.83 -3.24 -1.14
C SER A 221 27.07 -4.35 -0.13
N GLU A 222 27.81 -5.39 -0.51
CA GLU A 222 28.24 -6.44 0.43
C GLU A 222 29.17 -5.90 1.53
N ALA A 223 29.96 -4.85 1.22
CA ALA A 223 30.89 -4.25 2.15
C ALA A 223 30.22 -3.26 3.12
N LEU A 224 29.17 -2.58 2.67
CA LEU A 224 28.44 -1.59 3.46
C LEU A 224 26.94 -1.86 3.37
N ALA A 225 26.36 -2.30 4.49
CA ALA A 225 24.97 -2.71 4.59
C ALA A 225 23.98 -1.53 4.68
N PHE A 226 24.09 -0.56 3.78
CA PHE A 226 23.17 0.56 3.66
C PHE A 226 22.40 0.44 2.33
N PRO A 227 21.13 0.00 2.35
CA PRO A 227 20.31 -0.11 1.14
C PRO A 227 19.95 1.26 0.59
N GLU A 228 20.15 1.47 -0.71
CA GLU A 228 19.74 2.67 -1.43
C GLU A 228 18.58 2.34 -2.38
N LEU A 229 17.51 3.14 -2.35
CA LEU A 229 16.41 2.99 -3.32
C LEU A 229 16.95 3.29 -4.72
N LYS A 230 16.81 2.34 -5.65
CA LYS A 230 17.26 2.49 -7.03
C LYS A 230 16.12 2.60 -8.02
N LYS A 231 15.06 1.80 -7.85
CA LYS A 231 13.89 1.80 -8.73
C LYS A 231 12.63 1.51 -7.93
N VAL A 232 11.49 1.70 -8.59
CA VAL A 232 10.19 1.21 -8.13
C VAL A 232 9.58 0.37 -9.25
N ILE A 233 9.05 -0.79 -8.89
CA ILE A 233 8.28 -1.63 -9.80
C ILE A 233 6.80 -1.35 -9.53
N LEU A 234 6.06 -1.06 -10.59
CA LEU A 234 4.62 -0.88 -10.53
C LEU A 234 3.95 -1.93 -11.41
N ALA A 235 2.80 -2.44 -10.96
CA ALA A 235 1.98 -3.33 -11.75
C ALA A 235 0.50 -3.03 -11.59
N ASP A 236 -0.26 -3.35 -12.62
CA ASP A 236 -1.72 -3.40 -12.60
C ASP A 236 -2.20 -4.78 -13.08
N GLY A 237 -3.50 -4.92 -13.37
CA GLY A 237 -4.08 -6.17 -13.87
C GLY A 237 -3.50 -6.69 -15.19
N SER A 238 -2.71 -5.92 -15.94
CA SER A 238 -2.20 -6.27 -17.27
C SER A 238 -0.71 -6.01 -17.48
N ASN A 239 -0.16 -4.95 -16.90
CA ASN A 239 1.18 -4.45 -17.16
C ASN A 239 2.06 -4.52 -15.90
N VAL A 240 3.36 -4.61 -16.12
CA VAL A 240 4.41 -4.48 -15.11
C VAL A 240 5.46 -3.53 -15.68
N VAL A 241 5.90 -2.56 -14.90
CA VAL A 241 6.91 -1.57 -15.30
C VAL A 241 7.91 -1.34 -14.17
N MET A 242 9.12 -0.95 -14.52
CA MET A 242 10.17 -0.59 -13.57
C MET A 242 10.69 0.81 -13.93
N ALA A 243 10.64 1.73 -12.98
CA ALA A 243 10.91 3.17 -13.19
C ALA A 243 11.77 3.77 -12.07
N ASP A 244 12.31 4.97 -12.27
CA ASP A 244 13.10 5.69 -11.25
C ASP A 244 12.23 6.31 -10.16
N SER A 245 10.93 6.50 -10.44
CA SER A 245 9.98 7.04 -9.47
C SER A 245 8.58 6.44 -9.63
N VAL A 246 7.76 6.55 -8.58
CA VAL A 246 6.34 6.16 -8.62
C VAL A 246 5.59 6.93 -9.71
N GLY A 247 5.87 8.23 -9.85
CA GLY A 247 5.21 9.08 -10.86
C GLY A 247 5.52 8.65 -12.30
N GLU A 248 6.78 8.37 -12.59
CA GLU A 248 7.21 7.84 -13.89
C GLU A 248 6.59 6.46 -14.15
N GLY A 249 6.65 5.54 -13.19
CA GLY A 249 6.06 4.21 -13.34
C GLY A 249 4.55 4.26 -13.54
N LEU A 250 3.85 5.19 -12.88
CA LEU A 250 2.41 5.38 -13.09
C LEU A 250 2.11 5.87 -14.51
N ALA A 251 2.89 6.83 -15.02
CA ALA A 251 2.77 7.28 -16.41
C ALA A 251 2.98 6.11 -17.39
N MET A 252 4.03 5.31 -17.19
CA MET A 252 4.32 4.12 -18.01
C MET A 252 3.20 3.08 -17.95
N LEU A 253 2.58 2.84 -16.79
CA LEU A 253 1.43 1.92 -16.67
C LEU A 253 0.22 2.43 -17.47
N LEU A 254 -0.09 3.73 -17.34
CA LEU A 254 -1.25 4.35 -18.00
C LEU A 254 -1.09 4.42 -19.51
N GLU A 255 0.13 4.61 -20.01
CA GLU A 255 0.47 4.57 -21.43
C GLU A 255 0.35 3.14 -22.03
N GLY A 256 0.18 2.11 -21.18
CA GLY A 256 0.17 0.68 -21.52
C GLY A 256 -1.18 -0.02 -21.80
N LYS A 257 -2.36 0.66 -21.79
CA LYS A 257 -3.56 0.44 -22.65
C LYS A 257 -4.90 0.96 -22.08
N ALA A 258 -5.59 1.76 -22.90
CA ALA A 258 -6.95 1.48 -23.40
C ALA A 258 -7.04 1.92 -24.88
N PRO A 259 -7.80 1.24 -25.77
CA PRO A 259 -7.81 1.55 -27.19
C PRO A 259 -8.62 2.82 -27.48
N LEU A 260 -7.93 3.93 -27.71
CA LEU A 260 -8.44 4.92 -28.64
C LEU A 260 -8.01 4.49 -30.04
N VAL A 261 -8.95 3.87 -30.75
CA VAL A 261 -8.90 3.89 -32.21
C VAL A 261 -9.04 5.36 -32.60
N ASP A 262 -7.92 6.03 -32.87
CA ASP A 262 -7.87 6.95 -33.98
C ASP A 262 -6.53 6.85 -34.72
N THR A 263 -6.69 6.80 -36.03
CA THR A 263 -5.69 6.60 -37.06
C THR A 263 -4.98 7.90 -37.39
N ALA A 264 -3.66 7.97 -37.14
CA ALA A 264 -2.73 8.82 -37.91
C ALA A 264 -1.29 8.36 -37.67
N ARG A 265 -0.72 7.48 -38.52
CA ARG A 265 0.14 7.77 -39.69
C ARG A 265 1.37 8.67 -39.43
N GLY A 266 2.53 8.02 -39.53
CA GLY A 266 3.84 8.55 -39.95
C GLY A 266 4.82 8.72 -38.78
N GLY A 267 6.06 8.21 -38.75
CA GLY A 267 6.93 7.59 -39.76
C GLY A 267 8.37 8.10 -39.55
N ALA A 268 9.34 7.17 -39.44
CA ALA A 268 10.81 7.33 -39.37
C ALA A 268 11.40 7.92 -38.06
N GLY A 269 12.57 7.54 -37.52
CA GLY A 269 13.63 6.60 -37.90
C GLY A 269 14.99 7.03 -37.31
N VAL A 270 15.60 6.16 -36.48
CA VAL A 270 17.05 5.89 -36.25
C VAL A 270 18.02 7.03 -35.80
N GLY A 271 18.52 6.90 -34.55
CA GLY A 271 19.94 6.65 -34.20
C GLY A 271 20.88 7.81 -33.82
N GLY A 272 21.63 7.64 -32.70
CA GLY A 272 22.98 8.19 -32.49
C GLY A 272 23.24 8.95 -31.17
N ASP A 273 24.21 8.45 -30.39
CA ASP A 273 24.71 8.95 -29.09
C ASP A 273 25.21 10.40 -29.06
N GLY A 274 25.11 11.05 -27.89
CA GLY A 274 25.92 12.22 -27.53
C GLY A 274 25.32 13.09 -26.41
N GLN A 275 26.07 13.26 -25.32
CA GLN A 275 25.78 14.22 -24.23
C GLN A 275 25.32 15.60 -24.73
N ALA A 276 24.17 16.07 -24.26
CA ALA A 276 23.73 17.44 -24.47
C ALA A 276 23.15 18.03 -23.17
N THR A 277 23.80 19.08 -22.67
CA THR A 277 23.17 20.04 -21.76
C THR A 277 22.06 20.74 -22.54
N PRO A 278 20.83 20.87 -22.00
CA PRO A 278 19.70 21.35 -22.81
C PRO A 278 19.94 22.78 -23.27
N GLY A 279 19.73 23.00 -24.57
CA GLY A 279 19.77 24.34 -25.17
C GLY A 279 18.51 25.13 -24.83
N PRO A 280 18.50 26.45 -25.07
CA PRO A 280 17.31 27.28 -24.84
C PRO A 280 16.06 26.85 -25.65
N GLU A 281 16.23 26.08 -26.74
CA GLU A 281 15.12 25.46 -27.48
C GLU A 281 14.52 24.24 -26.74
N ASP A 282 15.31 23.52 -25.94
CA ASP A 282 14.82 22.40 -25.09
C ASP A 282 14.05 22.91 -23.88
N LEU A 283 14.37 24.10 -23.37
CA LEU A 283 13.61 24.73 -22.29
C LEU A 283 12.23 25.23 -22.76
N GLN A 284 12.15 25.73 -24.00
CA GLN A 284 10.86 26.09 -24.60
C GLN A 284 9.98 24.88 -24.88
N SER A 285 10.55 23.76 -25.32
CA SER A 285 9.77 22.54 -25.53
C SER A 285 9.26 21.93 -24.21
N ILE A 286 10.03 22.06 -23.12
CA ILE A 286 9.58 21.68 -21.77
C ILE A 286 8.48 22.63 -21.27
N GLU A 287 8.62 23.95 -21.47
CA GLU A 287 7.57 24.92 -21.10
C GLU A 287 6.27 24.70 -21.89
N ASP A 288 6.37 24.42 -23.19
CA ASP A 288 5.22 24.08 -24.03
C ASP A 288 4.56 22.76 -23.58
N ALA A 289 5.36 21.75 -23.22
CA ALA A 289 4.86 20.48 -22.71
C ALA A 289 4.16 20.62 -21.34
N VAL A 290 4.73 21.41 -20.43
CA VAL A 290 4.12 21.72 -19.12
C VAL A 290 2.82 22.50 -19.30
N SER A 291 2.79 23.47 -20.23
CA SER A 291 1.55 24.21 -20.54
C SER A 291 0.47 23.33 -21.16
N GLY A 292 0.87 22.33 -21.96
CA GLY A 292 -0.03 21.33 -22.53
C GLY A 292 -0.63 20.42 -21.47
N LEU A 293 0.17 20.03 -20.48
CA LEU A 293 -0.26 19.26 -19.31
C LEU A 293 -1.25 20.05 -18.43
N ASP A 294 -0.97 21.32 -18.14
CA ASP A 294 -1.88 22.18 -17.37
C ASP A 294 -3.23 22.35 -18.08
N LYS A 295 -3.21 22.48 -19.41
CA LYS A 295 -4.42 22.57 -20.22
C LYS A 295 -5.21 21.25 -20.19
N ALA A 296 -4.53 20.12 -20.35
CA ALA A 296 -5.17 18.80 -20.29
C ALA A 296 -5.77 18.50 -18.90
N LEU A 297 -5.08 18.91 -17.83
CA LEU A 297 -5.58 18.77 -16.46
C LEU A 297 -6.85 19.59 -16.24
N LYS A 298 -6.90 20.80 -16.79
CA LYS A 298 -8.06 21.68 -16.70
C LYS A 298 -9.26 21.14 -17.49
N GLU A 299 -9.02 20.64 -18.70
CA GLU A 299 -10.06 20.00 -19.52
C GLU A 299 -10.61 18.72 -18.83
N LEU A 300 -9.76 17.97 -18.13
CA LEU A 300 -10.17 16.81 -17.34
C LEU A 300 -11.02 17.23 -16.13
N GLN A 301 -10.62 18.26 -15.40
CA GLN A 301 -11.42 18.81 -14.29
C GLN A 301 -12.80 19.28 -14.76
N GLU A 302 -12.87 19.98 -15.89
CA GLU A 302 -14.14 20.42 -16.49
C GLU A 302 -14.99 19.25 -17.01
N ALA A 303 -14.38 18.14 -17.43
CA ALA A 303 -15.09 16.93 -17.81
C ALA A 303 -15.67 16.18 -16.59
N VAL A 304 -14.90 16.11 -15.50
CA VAL A 304 -15.35 15.50 -14.24
C VAL A 304 -16.50 16.28 -13.62
N GLU A 305 -16.45 17.62 -13.64
CA GLU A 305 -17.53 18.45 -13.09
C GLU A 305 -18.83 18.30 -13.91
N ARG A 306 -18.73 18.27 -15.25
CA ARG A 306 -19.89 18.00 -16.12
C ARG A 306 -20.49 16.61 -15.89
N LEU A 307 -19.65 15.61 -15.62
CA LEU A 307 -20.12 14.26 -15.31
C LEU A 307 -20.87 14.23 -13.97
N ARG A 308 -20.34 14.94 -12.96
CA ARG A 308 -20.97 15.11 -11.66
C ARG A 308 -22.33 15.81 -11.76
N GLU A 309 -22.43 16.91 -12.50
CA GLU A 309 -23.68 17.62 -12.75
C GLU A 309 -24.73 16.72 -13.46
N SER A 310 -24.30 15.93 -14.45
CA SER A 310 -25.21 15.00 -15.16
C SER A 310 -25.75 13.87 -14.28
N LEU A 311 -24.97 13.40 -13.31
CA LEU A 311 -25.39 12.36 -12.37
C LEU A 311 -26.33 12.91 -11.28
N GLU A 312 -26.24 14.20 -10.96
CA GLU A 312 -27.18 14.88 -10.06
C GLU A 312 -28.53 15.17 -10.76
N GLU A 313 -28.53 15.48 -12.06
CA GLU A 313 -29.77 15.69 -12.84
C GLU A 313 -30.57 14.40 -13.10
N ASP A 314 -29.91 13.25 -13.28
CA ASP A 314 -30.58 11.94 -13.47
C ASP A 314 -31.18 11.35 -12.18
N SER A 315 -31.04 12.06 -11.04
CA SER A 315 -31.50 11.61 -9.71
C SER A 315 -32.77 12.31 -9.18
N GLN A 316 -33.44 13.14 -10.00
CA GLN A 316 -34.77 13.74 -9.73
C GLN A 316 -35.88 13.14 -10.58
#